data_AF-A0A1Q7F3S6-F1
#
_entry.id   AF-A0A1Q7F3S6-F1
#
_cell.length_a   1.000
_cell.length_b   1.000
_cell.length_c   1.000
_cell.angle_alpha   90.00
_cell.angle_beta   90.00
_cell.angle_gamma   90.00
#
_symmetry.space_group_name_H-M   'P 1'
#
loop_
_entity.id
_entity.type
_entity.pdbx_description
1 polymer ?
#
loop_
_entity_poly.entity_id
_entity_poly.type
_entity_poly.pdbx_seq_one_letter_code
_entity_poly.pdbx_strand_id
1 'polypeptide(L)' 'MLTAPVSVMVERLVTRTNNPYGKHTGELERILDQQRRIEPILQRAVMAVIDTSGPLDQVVEQILRRVLV' A
#
# COMPACT_ATOMS: atom_id res chain seq x y z
N MET A 1 2.13 0.59 -9.35
CA MET A 1 2.33 0.26 -7.92
C MET A 1 1.44 1.17 -7.10
N LEU A 2 0.74 0.61 -6.11
CA LEU A 2 0.02 1.39 -5.10
C LEU A 2 0.89 1.51 -3.86
N THR A 3 1.05 2.71 -3.33
CA THR A 3 1.80 2.99 -2.09
C THR A 3 0.90 3.69 -1.09
N ALA A 4 1.34 3.75 0.17
CA ALA A 4 0.74 4.57 1.21
C ALA A 4 1.82 4.87 2.27
N PRO A 5 1.70 5.98 3.01
CA PRO A 5 2.52 6.22 4.19
C PRO A 5 2.39 5.08 5.20
N VAL A 6 3.48 4.79 5.92
CA VAL A 6 3.53 3.73 6.94
C VAL A 6 2.41 3.88 7.97
N SER A 7 2.12 5.10 8.42
CA SER A 7 1.03 5.38 9.38
C SER A 7 -0.34 4.91 8.86
N VAL A 8 -0.64 5.20 7.59
CA VAL A 8 -1.89 4.79 6.93
C VAL A 8 -1.94 3.27 6.76
N MET A 9 -0.81 2.63 6.42
CA MET A 9 -0.74 1.17 6.35
C MET A 9 -1.02 0.51 7.70
N VAL A 10 -0.40 1.01 8.78
CA VAL A 10 -0.59 0.51 10.15
C VAL A 10 -2.06 0.64 10.57
N GLU A 11 -2.66 1.81 10.37
CA GLU A 11 -4.07 2.05 10.67
C GLU A 11 -4.99 1.03 9.97
N ARG A 12 -4.79 0.82 8.66
CA ARG A 12 -5.57 -0.15 7.87
C ARG A 12 -5.36 -1.60 8.33
N LEU A 13 -4.14 -1.97 8.71
CA LEU A 13 -3.82 -3.32 9.21
C LEU A 13 -4.49 -3.62 10.55
N VAL A 14 -4.56 -2.63 11.43
CA VAL A 14 -5.20 -2.75 12.76
C VAL A 14 -6.73 -2.82 12.61
N THR A 15 -7.32 -1.97 11.76
CA THR A 15 -8.77 -1.78 11.65
C THR A 15 -9.49 -2.78 10.75
N ARG A 16 -8.80 -3.42 9.79
CA ARG A 16 -9.42 -4.42 8.90
C ARG A 16 -10.06 -5.58 9.67
N THR A 17 -11.22 -6.04 9.23
CA THR A 17 -12.01 -7.07 9.92
C THR A 17 -11.92 -8.45 9.27
N ASN A 18 -11.49 -8.53 8.01
CA ASN A 18 -11.59 -9.72 7.17
C ASN A 18 -10.28 -10.48 6.93
N ASN A 19 -9.14 -9.92 7.35
CA ASN A 19 -7.83 -10.52 7.15
C ASN A 19 -7.04 -10.43 8.47
N PRO A 20 -6.72 -11.57 9.12
CA PRO A 20 -5.98 -11.54 10.37
C PRO A 20 -4.58 -10.97 10.14
N TYR A 21 -3.85 -11.40 9.07
CA TYR A 21 -2.40 -11.21 8.82
C TYR A 21 -1.69 -10.26 9.81
N GLY A 22 -1.05 -9.13 9.53
CA GLY A 22 -0.29 -8.30 10.52
C GLY A 22 -0.91 -7.79 11.84
N LYS A 23 -1.59 -8.64 12.62
CA LYS A 23 -2.16 -8.41 13.94
C LYS A 23 -1.46 -9.22 15.03
N HIS A 24 -0.65 -10.23 14.68
CA HIS A 24 0.13 -10.98 15.66
C HIS A 24 1.47 -10.27 15.95
N THR A 25 2.02 -10.56 17.13
CA THR A 25 3.31 -10.03 17.59
C THR A 25 4.40 -10.27 16.55
N GLY A 26 5.17 -9.22 16.21
CA GLY A 26 6.27 -9.28 15.26
C GLY A 26 5.87 -9.26 13.77
N GLU A 27 4.59 -9.49 13.43
CA GLU A 27 4.17 -9.44 12.02
C GLU A 27 4.13 -8.01 11.48
N LEU A 28 3.72 -7.04 12.29
CA LEU A 28 3.76 -5.63 11.89
C LEU A 28 5.19 -5.19 11.58
N GLU A 29 6.15 -5.54 12.44
CA GLU A 29 7.57 -5.26 12.23
C GLU A 29 8.08 -5.92 10.94
N ARG A 30 7.69 -7.18 10.69
CA ARG A 30 8.02 -7.88 9.45
C ARG A 30 7.42 -7.19 8.22
N ILE A 31 6.17 -6.74 8.29
CA ILE A 31 5.53 -6.01 7.19
C ILE A 31 6.29 -4.72 6.90
N LEU A 32 6.68 -3.96 7.93
CA LEU A 32 7.43 -2.72 7.76
C LEU A 32 8.85 -2.98 7.24
N ASP A 33 9.51 -4.06 7.65
CA ASP A 33 10.79 -4.47 7.07
C ASP A 33 10.66 -4.84 5.59
N GLN A 34 9.65 -5.66 5.26
CA GLN A 34 9.35 -6.03 3.88
C GLN A 34 9.05 -4.80 3.03
N GLN A 35 8.23 -3.88 3.52
CA GLN A 35 7.89 -2.65 2.81
C GLN A 35 9.15 -1.86 2.46
N ARG A 36 10.03 -1.60 3.44
CA ARG A 36 11.30 -0.87 3.22
C ARG A 36 12.23 -1.56 2.23
N ARG A 37 12.28 -2.90 2.23
CA ARG A 37 13.19 -3.67 1.39
C ARG A 37 12.65 -3.90 -0.02
N ILE A 38 11.34 -4.07 -0.17
CA ILE A 38 10.72 -4.52 -1.41
C ILE A 38 10.19 -3.36 -2.24
N GLU A 39 9.65 -2.30 -1.63
CA GLU A 39 9.12 -1.16 -2.40
C GLU A 39 10.12 -0.55 -3.37
N PRO A 40 11.40 -0.29 -3.01
CA PRO A 40 12.37 0.25 -3.96
C PRO A 40 12.63 -0.66 -5.16
N ILE A 41 12.47 -1.97 -4.99
CA ILE A 41 12.62 -2.96 -6.06
C ILE A 41 11.39 -2.87 -6.98
N LEU A 42 10.20 -2.86 -6.41
CA LEU A 42 8.95 -2.76 -7.16
C LEU A 42 8.84 -1.44 -7.94
N GLN A 43 9.29 -0.33 -7.35
CA GLN A 43 9.28 0.98 -8.02
C GLN A 43 10.05 1.00 -9.34
N ARG A 44 11.12 0.19 -9.47
CA ARG A 44 11.90 0.10 -10.71
C ARG A 44 11.19 -0.64 -11.84
N ALA A 45 10.21 -1.49 -11.51
CA ALA A 45 9.53 -2.37 -12.46
C ALA A 45 8.15 -1.86 -12.90
N VAL A 46 7.65 -0.77 -12.32
CA VAL A 46 6.30 -0.27 -12.58
C VAL A 46 6.27 0.94 -13.50
N MET A 47 5.21 1.03 -14.31
CA MET A 47 4.95 2.17 -15.20
C MET A 47 4.46 3.43 -14.45
N ALA A 48 3.89 3.25 -13.26
CA ALA A 48 3.38 4.32 -12.43
C ALA A 48 3.38 3.92 -10.95
N VAL A 49 3.56 4.92 -10.09
CA VAL A 49 3.36 4.82 -8.64
C VAL A 49 2.22 5.76 -8.27
N ILE A 50 1.23 5.25 -7.51
CA ILE A 50 0.04 5.99 -7.07
C ILE A 50 -0.02 5.91 -5.55
N ASP A 51 -0.06 7.07 -4.88
CA ASP A 51 -0.31 7.14 -3.44
C ASP A 51 -1.80 6.94 -3.16
N THR A 52 -2.10 6.03 -2.24
CA THR A 52 -3.45 5.62 -1.84
C THR A 52 -3.85 6.19 -0.48
N SER A 53 -3.10 7.16 0.04
CA SER A 53 -3.42 7.90 1.28
C SER A 53 -4.64 8.82 1.14
N GLY A 54 -4.97 9.23 -0.09
CA GLY A 54 -6.09 10.11 -0.40
C GLY A 54 -7.45 9.41 -0.49
N PRO A 55 -8.52 10.19 -0.79
CA PRO A 55 -9.86 9.68 -1.02
C PRO A 55 -9.95 8.63 -2.13
N LEU A 56 -10.85 7.64 -1.94
CA LEU A 56 -10.97 6.48 -2.85
C LEU A 56 -11.31 6.89 -4.29
N ASP A 57 -12.24 7.82 -4.46
CA ASP A 57 -12.66 8.36 -5.75
C ASP A 57 -11.48 8.93 -6.54
N GLN A 58 -10.62 9.72 -5.89
CA GLN A 58 -9.43 10.29 -6.51
C GLN A 58 -8.39 9.22 -6.88
N VAL A 59 -8.19 8.22 -6.02
CA VAL A 59 -7.28 7.09 -6.31
C VAL A 59 -7.78 6.28 -7.51
N VAL A 60 -9.08 5.99 -7.55
CA VAL A 60 -9.71 5.27 -8.67
C VAL A 60 -9.58 6.07 -9.97
N GLU A 61 -9.83 7.37 -9.93
CA GLU A 61 -9.67 8.25 -11.10
C GLU A 61 -8.22 8.20 -11.64
N GLN A 62 -7.22 8.28 -10.75
CA GLN A 62 -5.81 8.18 -11.14
C GLN A 62 -5.49 6.83 -11.80
N ILE A 63 -6.07 5.73 -11.32
CA ILE A 63 -5.90 4.41 -11.92
C ILE A 63 -6.53 4.35 -13.32
N LEU A 64 -7.78 4.82 -13.46
CA LEU A 64 -8.49 4.79 -14.74
C LEU A 64 -7.75 5.57 -15.82
N ARG A 65 -7.19 6.73 -15.48
CA ARG A 65 -6.34 7.54 -16.39
C ARG A 65 -5.09 6.82 -16.89
N ARG A 66 -4.63 5.75 -16.22
CA ARG A 66 -3.43 5.00 -16.61
C ARG A 66 -3.73 3.70 -17.38
N VAL A 67 -4.96 3.19 -17.28
CA VAL A 67 -5.35 1.90 -17.87
C VAL A 67 -6.19 2.07 -19.14
N LEU A 68 -6.89 3.19 -19.27
CA LEU A 68 -7.76 3.49 -20.42
C LEU A 68 -7.07 4.29 -21.53
N VAL A 69 -5.73 4.30 -21.56
CA VAL A 69 -4.91 4.97 -22.59
C VAL A 69 -4.16 3.93 -23.40
#